data_AF-A0A835JSF3-F1
#
_entry.id   AF-A0A835JSF3-F1
#
_cell.length_a   1.000
_cell.length_b   1.000
_cell.length_c   1.000
_cell.angle_alpha   90.00
_cell.angle_beta   90.00
_cell.angle_gamma   90.00
#
_symmetry.space_group_name_H-M   'P 1'
#
loop_
_entity.id
_entity.type
_entity.pdbx_description
1 polymer ?
#
loop_
_entity_poly.entity_id
_entity_poly.type
_entity_poly.pdbx_seq_one_letter_code
_entity_poly.pdbx_strand_id
1 'polypeptide(L)'
;MGNCNCFTNSKQAMAEIAPYDFIKSTTAVQLSGDPTSISTLYIHFALLYKTRALQFAPSDDPQPVVQIGSETISGTREMMIRFIDVKLPQPPLVVMVEEGGETAALVVKMVELQHRSVVWHLERMVRWSEDLVTRGGRRNGDPAMGSERMEVKKFQKSYSQLLEVMVEHAQMEERVVFPLLETAERGLCKAANEEHGRDLPIMNGIKEDIKSIAVLDTGSHDYREALRNLSTRLRSLLEHSKEHFQEEERDVLPLMEALELSKEQQLRVVEQCFNVMQVTHSDLFSSFIQGLLPREAMQYLDLIISCKEEKLVASMLHRII
;
A
#
# COMPACT_ATOMS: atom_id res chain seq x y z
N MET A 1 -5.29 40.57 18.85
CA MET A 1 -4.97 40.74 17.43
C MET A 1 -3.87 39.73 17.13
N GLY A 2 -4.15 38.49 16.74
CA GLY A 2 -4.88 38.07 15.54
C GLY A 2 -3.91 37.19 14.75
N ASN A 3 -3.63 35.98 15.27
CA ASN A 3 -2.74 35.02 14.62
C ASN A 3 -3.50 34.31 13.50
N CYS A 4 -3.17 34.68 12.27
CA CYS A 4 -3.65 34.04 11.06
C CYS A 4 -2.78 32.80 10.80
N ASN A 5 -3.23 31.61 11.23
CA ASN A 5 -2.66 30.36 10.77
C ASN A 5 -3.24 30.08 9.38
N CYS A 6 -2.56 30.61 8.36
CA CYS A 6 -2.78 30.22 6.98
C CYS A 6 -2.36 28.75 6.82
N PHE A 7 -3.34 27.85 6.70
CA PHE A 7 -3.12 26.51 6.19
C PHE A 7 -2.52 26.61 4.80
N THR A 8 -1.20 26.42 4.71
CA THR A 8 -0.51 26.28 3.44
C THR A 8 -1.02 25.00 2.79
N ASN A 9 -1.83 25.16 1.74
CA ASN A 9 -2.20 24.10 0.81
C ASN A 9 -0.93 23.40 0.32
N SER A 10 -0.58 22.28 0.95
CA SER A 10 0.37 21.34 0.40
C SER A 10 -0.27 20.76 -0.84
N LYS A 11 0.14 21.23 -2.02
CA LYS A 11 -0.24 20.68 -3.34
C LYS A 11 0.36 19.29 -3.58
N GLN A 12 0.59 18.49 -2.54
CA GLN A 12 1.33 17.24 -2.59
C GLN A 12 0.45 15.99 -2.36
N ALA A 13 -0.82 16.13 -1.95
CA ALA A 13 -1.56 14.99 -1.39
C ALA A 13 -2.43 14.16 -2.37
N MET A 14 -2.63 14.56 -3.62
CA MET A 14 -3.59 13.86 -4.51
C MET A 14 -3.00 12.84 -5.48
N ALA A 15 -1.68 12.83 -5.68
CA ALA A 15 -1.02 11.89 -6.60
C ALA A 15 -0.58 10.58 -5.90
N GLU A 16 -0.81 10.47 -4.60
CA GLU A 16 -0.18 9.49 -3.71
C GLU A 16 -1.17 8.50 -3.07
N ILE A 17 -2.44 8.47 -3.51
CA ILE A 17 -3.46 7.54 -3.00
C ILE A 17 -4.10 6.83 -4.20
N ALA A 18 -3.79 5.54 -4.38
CA ALA A 18 -4.09 4.66 -5.53
C ALA A 18 -3.46 5.07 -6.87
N PRO A 19 -3.47 4.18 -7.87
CA PRO A 19 -3.21 4.56 -9.25
C PRO A 19 -4.20 5.66 -9.64
N TYR A 20 -3.68 6.89 -9.77
CA TYR A 20 -4.39 8.13 -10.12
C TYR A 20 -5.40 7.98 -11.28
N ASP A 21 -5.19 6.97 -12.11
CA ASP A 21 -6.00 6.58 -13.26
C ASP A 21 -7.45 6.20 -12.90
N PHE A 22 -7.74 5.84 -11.65
CA PHE A 22 -9.09 5.45 -11.21
C PHE A 22 -10.01 6.62 -10.86
N ILE A 23 -9.47 7.78 -10.47
CA ILE A 23 -10.27 8.90 -9.96
C ILE A 23 -10.66 9.82 -11.12
N LYS A 24 -11.86 9.65 -11.66
CA LYS A 24 -12.38 10.46 -12.78
C LYS A 24 -13.43 11.50 -12.35
N SER A 25 -14.07 11.31 -11.20
CA SER A 25 -15.15 12.19 -10.77
C SER A 25 -14.63 13.56 -10.33
N THR A 26 -15.36 14.60 -10.74
CA THR A 26 -15.21 15.97 -10.25
C THR A 26 -16.45 16.42 -9.48
N THR A 27 -17.32 15.48 -9.07
CA THR A 27 -18.49 15.78 -8.25
C THR A 27 -18.02 16.41 -6.94
N ALA A 28 -18.56 17.60 -6.64
CA ALA A 28 -18.25 18.29 -5.40
C ALA A 28 -18.77 17.47 -4.21
N VAL A 29 -17.88 17.20 -3.27
CA VAL A 29 -18.19 16.52 -2.02
C VAL A 29 -17.69 17.37 -0.87
N GLN A 30 -18.51 17.56 0.14
CA GLN A 30 -18.11 18.18 1.39
C GLN A 30 -18.10 17.13 2.49
N LEU A 31 -16.99 17.04 3.22
CA LEU A 31 -16.86 16.25 4.44
C LEU A 31 -16.68 17.22 5.62
N SER A 32 -17.47 17.05 6.67
CA SER A 32 -17.31 17.77 7.93
C SER A 32 -17.15 16.79 9.08
N GLY A 33 -16.32 17.11 10.07
CA GLY A 33 -16.10 16.27 11.25
C GLY A 33 -14.78 16.57 11.96
N ASP A 34 -14.58 15.94 13.12
CA ASP A 34 -13.33 16.04 13.88
C ASP A 34 -12.15 15.49 13.06
N PRO A 35 -11.11 16.30 12.74
CA PRO A 35 -9.95 15.88 11.96
C PRO A 35 -9.06 14.84 12.66
N THR A 36 -9.30 14.57 13.95
CA THR A 36 -8.56 13.57 14.74
C THR A 36 -9.34 12.28 14.96
N SER A 37 -10.64 12.29 14.64
CA SER A 37 -11.50 11.11 14.74
C SER A 37 -11.20 10.11 13.63
N ILE A 38 -11.02 8.84 14.01
CA ILE A 38 -10.81 7.73 13.07
C ILE A 38 -11.96 7.64 12.07
N SER A 39 -13.20 7.85 12.53
CA SER A 39 -14.38 7.82 11.66
C SER A 39 -14.28 8.88 10.56
N THR A 40 -13.91 10.12 10.90
CA THR A 40 -13.73 11.20 9.92
C THR A 40 -12.59 10.89 8.97
N LEU A 41 -11.43 10.47 9.49
CA LEU A 41 -10.24 10.15 8.70
C LEU A 41 -10.50 8.97 7.74
N TYR A 42 -11.17 7.92 8.20
CA TYR A 42 -11.55 6.79 7.36
C TYR A 42 -12.45 7.20 6.19
N ILE A 43 -13.46 8.03 6.46
CA ILE A 43 -14.37 8.53 5.43
C ILE A 43 -13.67 9.50 4.49
N HIS A 44 -12.76 10.34 5.00
CA HIS A 44 -11.92 11.19 4.18
C HIS A 44 -11.10 10.34 3.21
N PHE A 45 -10.39 9.33 3.71
CA PHE A 45 -9.61 8.41 2.91
C PHE A 45 -10.44 7.72 1.81
N ALA A 46 -11.63 7.23 2.16
CA ALA A 46 -12.57 6.64 1.20
C ALA A 46 -12.95 7.63 0.07
N LEU A 47 -13.21 8.90 0.41
CA LEU A 47 -13.59 9.93 -0.56
C LEU A 47 -12.44 10.37 -1.46
N LEU A 48 -11.18 10.25 -1.02
CA LEU A 48 -10.00 10.50 -1.85
C LEU A 48 -9.92 9.55 -3.04
N TYR A 49 -10.46 8.33 -2.93
CA TYR A 49 -10.62 7.43 -4.08
C TYR A 49 -11.79 7.79 -5.01
N LYS A 50 -12.74 8.61 -4.56
CA LYS A 50 -13.99 8.85 -5.28
C LYS A 50 -14.01 10.12 -6.10
N THR A 51 -13.41 11.20 -5.61
CA THR A 51 -13.52 12.51 -6.27
C THR A 51 -12.27 13.35 -6.11
N ARG A 52 -12.03 14.22 -7.10
CA ARG A 52 -10.98 15.26 -7.03
C ARG A 52 -11.47 16.58 -6.44
N ALA A 53 -12.78 16.71 -6.21
CA ALA A 53 -13.42 17.92 -5.72
C ALA A 53 -13.92 17.74 -4.27
N LEU A 54 -13.11 17.09 -3.44
CA LEU A 54 -13.37 16.94 -2.01
C LEU A 54 -12.98 18.22 -1.25
N GLN A 55 -13.91 18.73 -0.43
CA GLN A 55 -13.68 19.83 0.49
C GLN A 55 -13.87 19.33 1.92
N PHE A 56 -12.84 19.46 2.74
CA PHE A 56 -12.90 19.12 4.15
C PHE A 56 -13.14 20.36 5.00
N ALA A 57 -14.18 20.35 5.83
CA ALA A 57 -14.57 21.41 6.75
C ALA A 57 -14.47 20.89 8.20
N PRO A 58 -13.35 21.14 8.91
CA PRO A 58 -13.18 20.62 10.26
C PRO A 58 -14.25 21.14 11.22
N SER A 59 -14.75 20.27 12.09
CA SER A 59 -15.69 20.61 13.16
C SER A 59 -15.34 19.83 14.44
N ASP A 60 -15.86 20.26 15.59
CA ASP A 60 -15.71 19.50 16.85
C ASP A 60 -16.76 18.36 16.98
N ASP A 61 -17.46 18.03 15.89
CA ASP A 61 -18.45 16.96 15.89
C ASP A 61 -17.74 15.61 15.76
N PRO A 62 -17.92 14.69 16.72
CA PRO A 62 -17.29 13.36 16.66
C PRO A 62 -17.81 12.52 15.49
N GLN A 63 -18.99 12.83 14.95
CA GLN A 63 -19.60 12.07 13.88
C GLN A 63 -19.43 12.79 12.52
N PRO A 64 -18.78 12.14 11.53
CA PRO A 64 -18.57 12.77 10.24
C PRO A 64 -19.88 12.94 9.47
N VAL A 65 -19.99 14.06 8.75
CA VAL A 65 -21.10 14.40 7.87
C VAL A 65 -20.58 14.51 6.45
N VAL A 66 -21.17 13.77 5.52
CA VAL A 66 -20.84 13.82 4.09
C VAL A 66 -22.00 14.43 3.32
N GLN A 67 -21.72 15.43 2.51
CA GLN A 67 -22.66 16.04 1.58
C GLN A 67 -22.20 15.84 0.13
N ILE A 68 -23.09 15.31 -0.71
CA ILE A 68 -22.87 15.11 -2.14
C ILE A 68 -24.07 15.74 -2.86
N GLY A 69 -23.84 16.90 -3.49
CA GLY A 69 -24.93 17.70 -4.07
C GLY A 69 -25.90 18.21 -2.99
N SER A 70 -27.19 17.90 -3.12
CA SER A 70 -28.23 18.28 -2.16
C SER A 70 -28.46 17.26 -1.04
N GLU A 71 -27.77 16.12 -1.08
CA GLU A 71 -27.98 15.03 -0.14
C GLU A 71 -26.87 14.99 0.90
N THR A 72 -27.25 14.76 2.15
CA THR A 72 -26.34 14.74 3.30
C THR A 72 -26.57 13.47 4.09
N ILE A 73 -25.48 12.86 4.58
CA ILE A 73 -25.53 11.70 5.46
C ILE A 73 -24.56 11.84 6.63
N SER A 74 -24.97 11.32 7.78
CA SER A 74 -24.16 11.06 8.95
C SER A 74 -24.66 9.76 9.57
N GLY A 75 -23.78 8.94 10.12
CA GLY A 75 -24.17 7.61 10.58
C GLY A 75 -23.00 6.73 10.95
N THR A 76 -23.22 5.42 10.89
CA THR A 76 -22.14 4.45 11.02
C THR A 76 -21.25 4.46 9.78
N ARG A 77 -20.01 4.00 9.94
CA ARG A 77 -19.04 3.84 8.84
C ARG A 77 -19.64 3.07 7.67
N GLU A 78 -20.31 1.95 7.95
CA GLU A 78 -20.88 1.06 6.93
C GLU A 78 -22.01 1.75 6.16
N MET A 79 -22.86 2.53 6.85
CA MET A 79 -23.93 3.30 6.22
C MET A 79 -23.35 4.38 5.30
N MET A 80 -22.33 5.10 5.76
CA MET A 80 -21.71 6.18 5.00
C MET A 80 -20.96 5.66 3.78
N ILE A 81 -20.20 4.57 3.90
CA ILE A 81 -19.51 3.95 2.76
C ILE A 81 -20.52 3.44 1.72
N ARG A 82 -21.61 2.79 2.14
CA ARG A 82 -22.67 2.38 1.20
C ARG A 82 -23.28 3.58 0.48
N PHE A 83 -23.56 4.67 1.19
CA PHE A 83 -24.05 5.91 0.57
C PHE A 83 -23.05 6.48 -0.45
N ILE A 84 -21.76 6.53 -0.09
CA ILE A 84 -20.68 6.99 -0.97
C ILE A 84 -20.59 6.11 -2.22
N ASP A 85 -20.63 4.79 -2.08
CA ASP A 85 -20.61 3.85 -3.22
C ASP A 85 -21.85 3.99 -4.11
N VAL A 86 -23.03 4.25 -3.55
CA VAL A 86 -24.25 4.49 -4.35
C VAL A 86 -24.16 5.80 -5.13
N LYS A 87 -23.65 6.87 -4.53
CA LYS A 87 -23.57 8.20 -5.16
C LYS A 87 -22.39 8.36 -6.10
N LEU A 88 -21.28 7.68 -5.80
CA LEU A 88 -20.03 7.73 -6.55
C LEU A 88 -19.60 6.28 -6.86
N PRO A 89 -20.24 5.59 -7.82
CA PRO A 89 -20.11 4.14 -7.99
C PRO A 89 -18.73 3.64 -8.43
N GLN A 90 -17.85 4.54 -8.91
CA GLN A 90 -16.54 4.16 -9.41
C GLN A 90 -15.45 5.02 -8.76
N PRO A 91 -14.33 4.42 -8.33
CA PRO A 91 -14.07 2.97 -8.20
C PRO A 91 -14.81 2.36 -6.99
N PRO A 92 -15.24 1.09 -7.00
CA PRO A 92 -15.96 0.48 -5.87
C PRO A 92 -15.09 0.38 -4.61
N LEU A 93 -15.65 0.72 -3.44
CA LEU A 93 -14.97 0.61 -2.15
C LEU A 93 -15.31 -0.70 -1.42
N VAL A 94 -16.49 -1.27 -1.68
CA VAL A 94 -16.96 -2.50 -1.04
C VAL A 94 -17.30 -3.56 -2.09
N VAL A 95 -17.06 -4.82 -1.77
CA VAL A 95 -17.62 -5.97 -2.51
C VAL A 95 -18.93 -6.35 -1.84
N MET A 96 -20.04 -6.42 -2.59
CA MET A 96 -21.23 -7.11 -2.10
C MET A 96 -20.86 -8.58 -1.96
N VAL A 97 -20.51 -9.00 -0.75
CA VAL A 97 -20.26 -10.40 -0.44
C VAL A 97 -21.62 -11.10 -0.56
N GLU A 98 -21.77 -12.00 -1.53
CA GLU A 98 -22.79 -13.04 -1.44
C GLU A 98 -22.51 -13.81 -0.14
N GLU A 99 -23.48 -13.85 0.77
CA GLU A 99 -23.42 -14.54 2.06
C GLU A 99 -22.99 -16.01 1.84
N GLY A 100 -21.69 -16.29 1.88
CA GLY A 100 -21.21 -17.63 1.52
C GLY A 100 -19.71 -17.91 1.57
N GLY A 101 -18.88 -17.04 2.16
CA GLY A 101 -17.43 -17.26 2.19
C GLY A 101 -16.69 -16.45 3.25
N GLU A 102 -17.11 -16.53 4.51
CA GLU A 102 -16.46 -15.86 5.66
C GLU A 102 -15.56 -16.83 6.45
N THR A 103 -14.68 -17.56 5.77
CA THR A 103 -13.78 -18.54 6.43
C THR A 103 -12.28 -18.24 6.31
N ALA A 104 -11.86 -17.27 5.48
CA ALA A 104 -10.44 -16.94 5.38
C ALA A 104 -9.97 -16.20 6.65
N ALA A 105 -8.96 -16.76 7.34
CA ALA A 105 -8.39 -16.17 8.55
C ALA A 105 -7.88 -14.73 8.29
N LEU A 106 -8.07 -13.82 9.25
CA LEU A 106 -7.71 -12.40 9.09
C LEU A 106 -6.23 -12.19 8.71
N VAL A 107 -5.36 -13.06 9.18
CA VAL A 107 -3.92 -13.07 8.88
C VAL A 107 -3.67 -13.39 7.41
N VAL A 108 -4.36 -14.39 6.85
CA VAL A 108 -4.24 -14.76 5.43
C VAL A 108 -4.62 -13.58 4.54
N LYS A 109 -5.76 -12.94 4.84
CA LYS A 109 -6.20 -11.75 4.10
C LYS A 109 -5.19 -10.61 4.18
N MET A 110 -4.58 -10.39 5.35
CA MET A 110 -3.55 -9.36 5.51
C MET A 110 -2.33 -9.65 4.63
N VAL A 111 -1.84 -10.89 4.62
CA VAL A 111 -0.67 -11.34 3.84
C VAL A 111 -0.95 -11.20 2.34
N GLU A 112 -2.10 -11.68 1.85
CA GLU A 112 -2.51 -11.52 0.44
C GLU A 112 -2.53 -10.04 0.00
N LEU A 113 -3.01 -9.14 0.86
CA LEU A 113 -3.02 -7.71 0.57
C LEU A 113 -1.57 -7.17 0.49
N GLN A 114 -0.68 -7.62 1.37
CA GLN A 114 0.73 -7.25 1.30
C GLN A 114 1.39 -7.75 0.01
N HIS A 115 1.15 -8.99 -0.40
CA HIS A 115 1.62 -9.55 -1.68
C HIS A 115 1.18 -8.69 -2.86
N ARG A 116 -0.12 -8.34 -2.93
CA ARG A 116 -0.66 -7.50 -4.01
C ARG A 116 0.02 -6.14 -4.07
N SER A 117 0.24 -5.50 -2.92
CA SER A 117 0.97 -4.23 -2.87
C SER A 117 2.40 -4.37 -3.38
N VAL A 118 3.15 -5.37 -2.90
CA VAL A 118 4.54 -5.63 -3.33
C VAL A 118 4.62 -5.89 -4.83
N VAL A 119 3.76 -6.77 -5.36
CA VAL A 119 3.70 -7.10 -6.79
C VAL A 119 3.41 -5.84 -7.62
N TRP A 120 2.44 -5.03 -7.22
CA TRP A 120 2.12 -3.80 -7.94
C TRP A 120 3.32 -2.85 -8.02
N HIS A 121 4.05 -2.69 -6.92
CA HIS A 121 5.25 -1.85 -6.87
C HIS A 121 6.39 -2.43 -7.72
N LEU A 122 6.63 -3.74 -7.67
CA LEU A 122 7.62 -4.40 -8.53
C LEU A 122 7.27 -4.22 -10.01
N GLU A 123 6.02 -4.41 -10.41
CA GLU A 123 5.57 -4.17 -11.78
C GLU A 123 5.78 -2.72 -12.22
N ARG A 124 5.49 -1.76 -11.33
CA ARG A 124 5.77 -0.34 -11.57
C ARG A 124 7.26 -0.09 -11.78
N MET A 125 8.13 -0.69 -10.97
CA MET A 125 9.57 -0.56 -11.08
C MET A 125 10.11 -1.18 -12.37
N VAL A 126 9.59 -2.33 -12.79
CA VAL A 126 9.90 -2.96 -14.08
C VAL A 126 9.52 -2.04 -15.23
N ARG A 127 8.27 -1.56 -15.28
CA ARG A 127 7.80 -0.63 -16.33
C ARG A 127 8.65 0.64 -16.39
N TRP A 128 9.01 1.21 -15.24
CA TRP A 128 9.87 2.40 -15.18
C TRP A 128 11.29 2.10 -15.68
N SER A 129 11.86 0.95 -15.33
CA SER A 129 13.18 0.54 -15.83
C SER A 129 13.20 0.33 -17.35
N GLU A 130 12.14 -0.26 -17.91
CA GLU A 130 12.00 -0.50 -19.35
C GLU A 130 11.86 0.81 -20.13
N ASP A 131 11.13 1.78 -19.58
CA ASP A 131 11.03 3.12 -20.14
C ASP A 131 12.39 3.84 -20.13
N LEU A 132 13.13 3.76 -19.01
CA LEU A 132 14.51 4.29 -18.93
C LEU A 132 15.43 3.65 -19.98
N VAL A 133 15.34 2.33 -20.19
CA VAL A 133 16.08 1.61 -21.24
C VAL A 133 15.68 2.12 -22.63
N THR A 134 14.38 2.22 -22.90
CA THR A 134 13.84 2.61 -24.21
C THR A 134 14.28 4.01 -24.61
N ARG A 135 14.28 4.95 -23.67
CA ARG A 135 14.74 6.32 -23.91
C ARG A 135 16.27 6.46 -23.81
N GLY A 136 16.99 5.41 -23.44
CA GLY A 136 18.43 5.45 -23.17
C GLY A 136 18.79 6.44 -22.06
N GLY A 137 17.87 6.60 -21.09
CA GLY A 137 17.91 7.60 -20.04
C GLY A 137 17.67 9.04 -20.51
N ARG A 138 17.34 9.30 -21.78
CA ARG A 138 17.06 10.67 -22.27
C ARG A 138 15.61 11.06 -22.02
N ARG A 139 15.33 12.35 -21.84
CA ARG A 139 13.96 12.81 -21.64
C ARG A 139 13.12 12.75 -22.92
N ASN A 140 11.93 12.15 -22.83
CA ASN A 140 10.81 12.44 -23.72
C ASN A 140 9.69 13.11 -22.90
N GLY A 141 9.64 14.44 -22.88
CA GLY A 141 8.43 15.17 -22.52
C GLY A 141 8.18 15.52 -21.04
N ASP A 142 8.27 14.61 -20.06
CA ASP A 142 7.71 14.88 -18.72
C ASP A 142 8.53 15.90 -17.88
N PRO A 143 8.02 17.11 -17.58
CA PRO A 143 8.70 18.09 -16.73
C PRO A 143 8.63 17.76 -15.22
N ALA A 144 7.73 16.89 -14.77
CA ALA A 144 7.58 16.54 -13.35
C ALA A 144 8.73 15.66 -12.82
N MET A 145 9.42 14.94 -13.71
CA MET A 145 10.52 14.04 -13.34
C MET A 145 11.87 14.73 -13.07
N GLY A 146 12.06 15.95 -13.56
CA GLY A 146 13.31 16.69 -13.43
C GLY A 146 14.36 16.25 -14.46
N SER A 147 15.65 16.40 -14.16
CA SER A 147 16.74 15.89 -15.02
C SER A 147 16.83 14.37 -14.96
N GLU A 148 17.53 13.77 -15.91
CA GLU A 148 17.79 12.32 -15.99
C GLU A 148 18.38 11.78 -14.67
N ARG A 149 19.30 12.55 -14.07
CA ARG A 149 19.89 12.22 -12.78
C ARG A 149 18.89 12.31 -11.62
N MET A 150 17.94 13.23 -11.70
CA MET A 150 16.85 13.31 -10.71
C MET A 150 15.90 12.12 -10.87
N GLU A 151 15.61 11.71 -12.10
CA GLU A 151 14.77 10.54 -12.38
C GLU A 151 15.38 9.26 -11.79
N VAL A 152 16.68 9.01 -12.01
CA VAL A 152 17.39 7.86 -11.40
C VAL A 152 17.41 7.94 -9.87
N LYS A 153 17.54 9.14 -9.28
CA LYS A 153 17.45 9.31 -7.82
C LYS A 153 16.05 9.00 -7.28
N LYS A 154 14.99 9.39 -7.99
CA LYS A 154 13.62 9.04 -7.61
C LYS A 154 13.37 7.54 -7.72
N PHE A 155 13.87 6.92 -8.79
CA PHE A 155 13.85 5.46 -8.97
C PHE A 155 14.54 4.75 -7.81
N GLN A 156 15.75 5.20 -7.43
CA GLN A 156 16.50 4.67 -6.30
C GLN A 156 15.74 4.80 -4.98
N LYS A 157 15.12 5.97 -4.72
CA LYS A 157 14.30 6.18 -3.52
C LYS A 157 13.12 5.21 -3.50
N SER A 158 12.39 5.11 -4.60
CA SER A 158 11.23 4.20 -4.74
C SER A 158 11.63 2.74 -4.51
N TYR A 159 12.73 2.28 -5.10
CA TYR A 159 13.24 0.93 -4.87
C TYR A 159 13.64 0.69 -3.41
N SER A 160 14.26 1.69 -2.77
CA SER A 160 14.69 1.56 -1.37
C SER A 160 13.50 1.42 -0.42
N GLN A 161 12.41 2.15 -0.68
CA GLN A 161 11.16 2.03 0.07
C GLN A 161 10.51 0.66 -0.15
N LEU A 162 10.43 0.20 -1.41
CA LEU A 162 9.90 -1.13 -1.72
C LEU A 162 10.70 -2.25 -1.05
N LEU A 163 12.04 -2.16 -1.10
CA LEU A 163 12.91 -3.12 -0.45
C LEU A 163 12.64 -3.22 1.06
N GLU A 164 12.43 -2.09 1.72
CA GLU A 164 12.12 -2.06 3.15
C GLU A 164 10.78 -2.73 3.47
N VAL A 165 9.76 -2.50 2.65
CA VAL A 165 8.47 -3.23 2.76
C VAL A 165 8.66 -4.73 2.58
N MET A 166 9.39 -5.17 1.55
CA MET A 166 9.63 -6.59 1.29
C MET A 166 10.40 -7.27 2.43
N VAL A 167 11.39 -6.57 3.01
CA VAL A 167 12.16 -7.09 4.16
C VAL A 167 11.31 -7.18 5.42
N GLU A 168 10.50 -6.17 5.73
CA GLU A 168 9.61 -6.23 6.89
C GLU A 168 8.53 -7.30 6.72
N HIS A 169 8.03 -7.50 5.50
CA HIS A 169 7.05 -8.54 5.17
C HIS A 169 7.64 -9.94 5.40
N ALA A 170 8.80 -10.24 4.82
CA ALA A 170 9.50 -11.52 5.04
C ALA A 170 9.80 -11.75 6.54
N GLN A 171 10.25 -10.71 7.26
CA GLN A 171 10.49 -10.81 8.71
C GLN A 171 9.22 -11.03 9.52
N MET A 172 8.10 -10.45 9.10
CA MET A 172 6.81 -10.65 9.74
C MET A 172 6.35 -12.10 9.59
N GLU A 173 6.54 -12.70 8.42
CA GLU A 173 6.23 -14.10 8.19
C GLU A 173 7.14 -15.01 9.01
N GLU A 174 8.45 -14.81 8.92
CA GLU A 174 9.48 -15.55 9.66
C GLU A 174 9.29 -15.52 11.18
N ARG A 175 8.76 -14.43 11.73
CA ARG A 175 8.66 -14.22 13.18
C ARG A 175 7.27 -14.46 13.75
N VAL A 176 6.23 -14.42 12.92
CA VAL A 176 4.84 -14.51 13.38
C VAL A 176 4.07 -15.60 12.64
N VAL A 177 3.94 -15.49 11.32
CA VAL A 177 3.08 -16.39 10.52
C VAL A 177 3.64 -17.80 10.46
N PHE A 178 4.90 -17.95 10.08
CA PHE A 178 5.54 -19.26 9.95
C PHE A 178 5.70 -19.98 11.29
N PRO A 179 6.18 -19.34 12.37
CA PRO A 179 6.22 -20.00 13.67
C PRO A 179 4.86 -20.49 14.15
N LEU A 180 3.79 -19.76 13.82
CA LEU A 180 2.42 -20.15 14.15
C LEU A 180 1.99 -21.41 13.36
N LEU A 181 2.24 -21.46 12.06
CA LEU A 181 1.97 -22.65 11.23
C LEU A 181 2.82 -23.86 11.65
N GLU A 182 4.07 -23.63 12.04
CA GLU A 182 4.99 -24.66 12.54
C GLU A 182 4.52 -25.29 13.87
N THR A 183 3.59 -24.66 14.59
CA THR A 183 2.95 -25.29 15.77
C THR A 183 1.99 -26.42 15.38
N ALA A 184 1.40 -26.38 14.19
CA ALA A 184 0.55 -27.45 13.67
C ALA A 184 1.39 -28.57 13.06
N GLU A 185 2.36 -28.23 12.21
CA GLU A 185 3.22 -29.22 11.57
C GLU A 185 4.63 -28.66 11.32
N ARG A 186 5.62 -29.43 11.81
CA ARG A 186 7.03 -29.02 11.78
C ARG A 186 7.62 -29.16 10.37
N GLY A 187 8.26 -28.10 9.90
CA GLY A 187 8.96 -28.03 8.62
C GLY A 187 8.12 -27.50 7.46
N LEU A 188 6.84 -27.14 7.70
CA LEU A 188 5.95 -26.59 6.68
C LEU A 188 6.52 -25.36 5.98
N CYS A 189 7.09 -24.44 6.74
CA CYS A 189 7.53 -23.13 6.21
C CYS A 189 9.02 -23.11 5.86
N LYS A 190 9.69 -24.27 5.84
CA LYS A 190 11.14 -24.34 5.64
C LYS A 190 11.56 -23.83 4.25
N ALA A 191 10.81 -24.22 3.21
CA ALA A 191 11.14 -23.83 1.83
C ALA A 191 11.01 -22.31 1.61
N ALA A 192 9.90 -21.71 2.04
CA ALA A 192 9.66 -20.27 2.00
C ALA A 192 10.75 -19.50 2.78
N ASN A 193 11.09 -19.94 3.99
CA ASN A 193 12.19 -19.35 4.77
C ASN A 193 13.54 -19.38 4.05
N GLU A 194 13.89 -20.51 3.42
CA GLU A 194 15.13 -20.63 2.66
C GLU A 194 15.12 -19.75 1.41
N GLU A 195 13.94 -19.49 0.82
CA GLU A 195 13.76 -18.58 -0.30
C GLU A 195 14.01 -17.13 0.07
N HIS A 196 13.43 -16.65 1.18
CA HIS A 196 13.73 -15.31 1.72
C HIS A 196 15.25 -15.09 1.89
N GLY A 197 15.95 -16.10 2.40
CA GLY A 197 17.41 -16.07 2.56
C GLY A 197 18.19 -15.97 1.24
N ARG A 198 17.65 -16.53 0.14
CA ARG A 198 18.24 -16.44 -1.21
C ARG A 198 17.92 -15.12 -1.90
N ASP A 199 16.73 -14.57 -1.65
CA ASP A 199 16.25 -13.36 -2.33
C ASP A 199 16.86 -12.08 -1.76
N LEU A 200 17.17 -12.04 -0.46
CA LEU A 200 17.76 -10.87 0.17
C LEU A 200 19.08 -10.40 -0.49
N PRO A 201 20.05 -11.28 -0.80
CA PRO A 201 21.22 -10.91 -1.60
C PRO A 201 20.89 -10.39 -3.00
N ILE A 202 19.89 -10.96 -3.68
CA ILE A 202 19.46 -10.53 -5.03
C ILE A 202 18.92 -9.10 -4.98
N MET A 203 18.01 -8.85 -4.03
CA MET A 203 17.39 -7.55 -3.81
C MET A 203 18.42 -6.47 -3.45
N ASN A 204 19.39 -6.80 -2.59
CA ASN A 204 20.49 -5.88 -2.26
C ASN A 204 21.42 -5.64 -3.46
N GLY A 205 21.70 -6.67 -4.27
CA GLY A 205 22.46 -6.51 -5.50
C GLY A 205 21.82 -5.52 -6.47
N ILE A 206 20.48 -5.58 -6.64
CA ILE A 206 19.74 -4.62 -7.46
C ILE A 206 19.87 -3.19 -6.89
N LYS A 207 19.82 -3.02 -5.55
CA LYS A 207 20.03 -1.72 -4.91
C LYS A 207 21.40 -1.12 -5.26
N GLU A 208 22.45 -1.94 -5.25
CA GLU A 208 23.81 -1.51 -5.60
C GLU A 208 23.97 -1.24 -7.10
N ASP A 209 23.30 -1.99 -7.97
CA ASP A 209 23.24 -1.71 -9.42
C ASP A 209 22.64 -0.32 -9.68
N ILE A 210 21.54 0.03 -9.00
CA ILE A 210 20.90 1.34 -9.13
C ILE A 210 21.85 2.47 -8.68
N LYS A 211 22.55 2.30 -7.56
CA LYS A 211 23.54 3.27 -7.09
C LYS A 211 24.68 3.46 -8.10
N SER A 212 25.14 2.37 -8.70
CA SER A 212 26.18 2.39 -9.73
C SER A 212 25.73 3.15 -10.97
N ILE A 213 24.49 2.93 -11.43
CA ILE A 213 23.91 3.66 -12.56
C ILE A 213 23.84 5.16 -12.29
N ALA A 214 23.57 5.58 -11.05
CA ALA A 214 23.42 6.99 -10.68
C ALA A 214 24.72 7.82 -10.82
N VAL A 215 25.88 7.17 -10.98
CA VAL A 215 27.19 7.84 -11.16
C VAL A 215 27.75 7.69 -12.57
N LEU A 216 27.11 6.92 -13.45
CA LEU A 216 27.54 6.75 -14.84
C LEU A 216 27.15 7.96 -15.71
N ASP A 217 27.94 8.19 -16.76
CA ASP A 217 27.65 9.22 -17.75
C ASP A 217 26.38 8.87 -18.52
N THR A 218 25.36 9.72 -18.37
CA THR A 218 24.05 9.51 -18.97
C THR A 218 24.17 9.42 -20.50
N GLY A 219 23.57 8.37 -21.07
CA GLY A 219 23.63 8.14 -22.52
C GLY A 219 24.96 7.58 -23.03
N SER A 220 25.91 7.21 -22.17
CA SER A 220 27.06 6.38 -22.55
C SER A 220 26.63 4.95 -22.91
N HIS A 221 27.55 4.16 -23.48
CA HIS A 221 27.31 2.73 -23.73
C HIS A 221 27.06 1.99 -22.41
N ASP A 222 27.96 2.18 -21.43
CA ASP A 222 27.93 1.52 -20.13
C ASP A 222 26.65 1.85 -19.36
N TYR A 223 26.17 3.11 -19.42
CA TYR A 223 24.90 3.50 -18.82
C TYR A 223 23.71 2.74 -19.42
N ARG A 224 23.66 2.60 -20.75
CA ARG A 224 22.58 1.85 -21.41
C ARG A 224 22.63 0.36 -21.11
N GLU A 225 23.83 -0.21 -21.05
CA GLU A 225 24.03 -1.61 -20.70
C GLU A 225 23.61 -1.87 -19.26
N ALA A 226 24.03 -1.01 -18.32
CA ALA A 226 23.65 -1.11 -16.91
C ALA A 226 22.14 -1.00 -16.71
N LEU A 227 21.45 -0.10 -17.43
CA LEU A 227 19.98 -0.04 -17.40
C LEU A 227 19.31 -1.33 -17.92
N ARG A 228 19.83 -1.93 -19.00
CA ARG A 228 19.30 -3.20 -19.54
C ARG A 228 19.47 -4.35 -18.56
N ASN A 229 20.63 -4.43 -17.92
CA ASN A 229 20.92 -5.43 -16.90
C ASN A 229 19.99 -5.24 -15.68
N LEU A 230 19.84 -4.01 -15.20
CA LEU A 230 18.91 -3.67 -14.11
C LEU A 230 17.47 -4.08 -14.45
N SER A 231 16.99 -3.72 -15.64
CA SER A 231 15.64 -4.06 -16.10
C SER A 231 15.40 -5.57 -16.14
N THR A 232 16.41 -6.33 -16.62
CA THR A 232 16.36 -7.79 -16.65
C THR A 232 16.29 -8.38 -15.24
N ARG A 233 17.12 -7.88 -14.30
CA ARG A 233 17.12 -8.34 -12.91
C ARG A 233 15.83 -8.01 -12.17
N LEU A 234 15.25 -6.83 -12.40
CA LEU A 234 13.96 -6.45 -11.82
C LEU A 234 12.82 -7.33 -12.34
N ARG A 235 12.85 -7.71 -13.62
CA ARG A 235 11.88 -8.65 -14.18
C ARG A 235 12.02 -10.03 -13.54
N SER A 236 13.24 -10.54 -13.40
CA SER A 236 13.47 -11.81 -12.71
C SER A 236 12.99 -11.77 -11.27
N LEU A 237 13.26 -10.69 -10.53
CA LEU A 237 12.75 -10.51 -9.17
C LEU A 237 11.21 -10.50 -9.14
N LEU A 238 10.56 -9.78 -10.06
CA LEU A 238 9.10 -9.75 -10.17
C LEU A 238 8.50 -11.15 -10.38
N GLU A 239 9.04 -11.92 -11.33
CA GLU A 239 8.52 -13.26 -11.61
C GLU A 239 8.75 -14.21 -10.43
N HIS A 240 9.93 -14.19 -9.82
CA HIS A 240 10.20 -15.00 -8.62
C HIS A 240 9.27 -14.61 -7.46
N SER A 241 9.09 -13.31 -7.17
CA SER A 241 8.17 -12.89 -6.11
C SER A 241 6.72 -13.30 -6.39
N LYS A 242 6.29 -13.29 -7.66
CA LYS A 242 4.96 -13.79 -8.04
C LYS A 242 4.83 -15.30 -7.81
N GLU A 243 5.84 -16.07 -8.19
CA GLU A 243 5.88 -17.52 -7.97
C GLU A 243 5.83 -17.84 -6.47
N HIS A 244 6.72 -17.22 -5.69
CA HIS A 244 6.77 -17.35 -4.23
C HIS A 244 5.42 -17.05 -3.57
N PHE A 245 4.83 -15.87 -3.83
CA PHE A 245 3.54 -15.50 -3.26
C PHE A 245 2.40 -16.44 -3.70
N GLN A 246 2.43 -16.94 -4.93
CA GLN A 246 1.43 -17.92 -5.39
C GLN A 246 1.56 -19.26 -4.69
N GLU A 247 2.79 -19.72 -4.43
CA GLU A 247 3.03 -20.95 -3.67
C GLU A 247 2.54 -20.79 -2.23
N GLU A 248 2.81 -19.66 -1.59
CA GLU A 248 2.32 -19.40 -0.25
C GLU A 248 0.79 -19.31 -0.18
N GLU A 249 0.17 -18.52 -1.06
CA GLU A 249 -1.29 -18.36 -1.11
C GLU A 249 -2.01 -19.68 -1.42
N ARG A 250 -1.39 -20.58 -2.19
CA ARG A 250 -1.97 -21.87 -2.56
C ARG A 250 -1.72 -22.97 -1.52
N ASP A 251 -0.49 -23.05 -1.00
CA ASP A 251 -0.02 -24.25 -0.28
C ASP A 251 0.24 -24.00 1.21
N VAL A 252 0.56 -22.76 1.61
CA VAL A 252 0.98 -22.44 2.99
C VAL A 252 -0.13 -21.73 3.76
N LEU A 253 -0.63 -20.61 3.24
CA LEU A 253 -1.61 -19.76 3.92
C LEU A 253 -2.96 -20.48 4.21
N PRO A 254 -3.50 -21.34 3.33
CA PRO A 254 -4.73 -22.07 3.63
C PRO A 254 -4.61 -22.98 4.87
N LEU A 255 -3.41 -23.42 5.24
CA LEU A 255 -3.18 -24.24 6.43
C LEU A 255 -3.46 -23.47 7.73
N MET A 256 -3.54 -22.13 7.68
CA MET A 256 -3.94 -21.30 8.81
C MET A 256 -5.35 -21.66 9.32
N GLU A 257 -6.22 -22.16 8.45
CA GLU A 257 -7.57 -22.62 8.83
C GLU A 257 -7.51 -23.80 9.82
N ALA A 258 -6.52 -24.69 9.68
CA ALA A 258 -6.36 -25.87 10.54
C ALA A 258 -5.97 -25.53 11.99
N LEU A 259 -5.55 -24.29 12.25
CA LEU A 259 -5.24 -23.81 13.60
C LEU A 259 -6.50 -23.46 14.41
N GLU A 260 -7.68 -23.40 13.78
CA GLU A 260 -8.97 -23.13 14.41
C GLU A 260 -8.95 -21.94 15.38
N LEU A 261 -8.20 -20.89 15.03
CA LEU A 261 -8.02 -19.73 15.89
C LEU A 261 -9.34 -18.97 16.07
N SER A 262 -9.68 -18.65 17.33
CA SER A 262 -10.76 -17.74 17.66
C SER A 262 -10.53 -16.36 17.03
N LYS A 263 -11.60 -15.59 16.83
CA LYS A 263 -11.50 -14.23 16.29
C LYS A 263 -10.54 -13.36 17.09
N GLU A 264 -10.56 -13.45 18.42
CA GLU A 264 -9.66 -12.72 19.31
C GLU A 264 -8.21 -13.18 19.17
N GLN A 265 -7.97 -14.48 18.92
CA GLN A 265 -6.64 -14.99 18.63
C GLN A 265 -6.13 -14.46 17.28
N GLN A 266 -6.96 -14.49 16.23
CA GLN A 266 -6.60 -13.96 14.92
C GLN A 266 -6.24 -12.46 15.00
N LEU A 267 -7.04 -11.66 15.71
CA LEU A 267 -6.76 -10.23 15.90
C LEU A 267 -5.43 -9.98 16.62
N ARG A 268 -5.08 -10.80 17.62
CA ARG A 268 -3.76 -10.71 18.29
C ARG A 268 -2.61 -11.07 17.35
N VAL A 269 -2.77 -12.07 16.50
CA VAL A 269 -1.74 -12.43 15.51
C VAL A 269 -1.55 -11.30 14.50
N VAL A 270 -2.65 -10.74 13.96
CA VAL A 270 -2.59 -9.57 13.05
C VAL A 270 -1.90 -8.37 13.73
N GLU A 271 -2.22 -8.11 15.00
CA GLU A 271 -1.55 -7.05 15.77
C GLU A 271 -0.03 -7.29 15.89
N GLN A 272 0.38 -8.53 16.16
CA GLN A 272 1.80 -8.91 16.19
C GLN A 272 2.48 -8.69 14.84
N CYS A 273 1.82 -9.05 13.74
CA CYS A 273 2.33 -8.79 12.39
C CYS A 273 2.58 -7.30 12.16
N PHE A 274 1.61 -6.45 12.50
CA PHE A 274 1.78 -4.99 12.42
C PHE A 274 2.83 -4.44 13.40
N ASN A 275 3.14 -5.14 14.49
CA ASN A 275 4.22 -4.74 15.41
C ASN A 275 5.61 -5.08 14.88
N VAL A 276 5.73 -6.05 13.97
CA VAL A 276 6.99 -6.37 13.28
C VAL A 276 7.25 -5.38 12.14
N MET A 277 6.21 -4.96 11.42
CA MET A 277 6.31 -4.10 10.23
C MET A 277 6.21 -2.59 10.54
N GLN A 278 6.93 -2.12 11.57
CA GLN A 278 6.76 -0.76 12.11
C GLN A 278 7.06 0.34 11.08
N VAL A 279 8.04 0.14 10.19
CA VAL A 279 8.42 1.14 9.20
C VAL A 279 7.37 1.24 8.10
N THR A 280 6.85 0.09 7.65
CA THR A 280 5.75 -0.03 6.70
C THR A 280 4.51 0.67 7.21
N HIS A 281 4.16 0.47 8.49
CA HIS A 281 2.99 1.10 9.11
C HIS A 281 3.26 2.47 9.72
N SER A 282 4.37 3.12 9.40
CA SER A 282 4.67 4.51 9.80
C SER A 282 5.01 5.38 8.59
N ASP A 283 6.29 5.44 8.22
CA ASP A 283 6.80 6.36 7.20
C ASP A 283 6.54 5.87 5.77
N LEU A 284 6.35 4.56 5.59
CA LEU A 284 6.10 3.97 4.27
C LEU A 284 4.62 3.65 4.02
N PHE A 285 3.72 3.98 4.97
CA PHE A 285 2.33 3.52 4.89
C PHE A 285 1.59 4.05 3.66
N SER A 286 1.81 5.32 3.30
CA SER A 286 1.26 5.90 2.08
C SER A 286 1.77 5.18 0.83
N SER A 287 3.08 4.87 0.79
CA SER A 287 3.69 4.15 -0.33
C SER A 287 3.14 2.73 -0.42
N PHE A 288 3.01 2.01 0.70
CA PHE A 288 2.41 0.68 0.75
C PHE A 288 0.97 0.68 0.22
N ILE A 289 0.11 1.58 0.71
CA ILE A 289 -1.31 1.63 0.33
C ILE A 289 -1.51 1.98 -1.15
N GLN A 290 -0.58 2.69 -1.80
CA GLN A 290 -0.65 2.95 -3.25
C GLN A 290 -0.66 1.69 -4.10
N GLY A 291 -0.07 0.60 -3.61
CA GLY A 291 -0.03 -0.69 -4.30
C GLY A 291 -1.34 -1.46 -4.26
N LEU A 292 -2.35 -0.96 -3.54
CA LEU A 292 -3.65 -1.60 -3.36
C LEU A 292 -4.74 -0.93 -4.21
N LEU A 293 -5.70 -1.73 -4.65
CA LEU A 293 -6.94 -1.20 -5.21
C LEU A 293 -7.75 -0.52 -4.09
N PRO A 294 -8.64 0.44 -4.40
CA PRO A 294 -9.41 1.16 -3.38
C PRO A 294 -10.09 0.25 -2.36
N ARG A 295 -10.79 -0.80 -2.80
CA ARG A 295 -11.40 -1.80 -1.93
C ARG A 295 -10.41 -2.55 -1.02
N GLU A 296 -9.22 -2.85 -1.54
CA GLU A 296 -8.17 -3.60 -0.85
C GLU A 296 -7.53 -2.72 0.22
N ALA A 297 -7.32 -1.44 -0.09
CA ALA A 297 -6.89 -0.45 0.87
C ALA A 297 -7.91 -0.26 2.00
N MET A 298 -9.22 -0.18 1.68
CA MET A 298 -10.26 -0.15 2.72
C MET A 298 -10.21 -1.39 3.61
N GLN A 299 -10.06 -2.58 3.03
CA GLN A 299 -9.93 -3.84 3.78
C GLN A 299 -8.70 -3.86 4.68
N TYR A 300 -7.57 -3.34 4.21
CA TYR A 300 -6.36 -3.26 5.03
C TYR A 300 -6.50 -2.26 6.19
N LEU A 301 -7.19 -1.14 5.95
CA LEU A 301 -7.53 -0.19 7.01
C LEU A 301 -8.48 -0.79 8.06
N ASP A 302 -9.47 -1.58 7.64
CA ASP A 302 -10.35 -2.27 8.57
C ASP A 302 -9.58 -3.22 9.49
N LEU A 303 -8.55 -3.92 8.97
CA LEU A 303 -7.65 -4.74 9.78
C LEU A 303 -6.86 -3.91 10.80
N ILE A 304 -6.28 -2.78 10.37
CA ILE A 304 -5.52 -1.88 11.26
C ILE A 304 -6.41 -1.33 12.37
N ILE A 305 -7.60 -0.83 12.04
CA ILE A 305 -8.57 -0.29 13.01
C ILE A 305 -8.99 -1.35 14.02
N SER A 306 -9.10 -2.61 13.59
CA SER A 306 -9.53 -3.72 14.47
C SER A 306 -8.44 -4.17 15.46
N CYS A 307 -7.17 -3.79 15.25
CA CYS A 307 -6.02 -4.34 15.98
C CYS A 307 -5.19 -3.29 16.73
N LYS A 308 -5.31 -2.00 16.43
CA LYS A 308 -4.40 -0.96 16.96
C LYS A 308 -5.14 0.04 17.84
N GLU A 309 -4.41 0.63 18.79
CA GLU A 309 -4.91 1.74 19.59
C GLU A 309 -5.35 2.92 18.72
N GLU A 310 -6.46 3.55 19.10
CA GLU A 310 -7.10 4.59 18.30
C GLU A 310 -6.14 5.73 17.91
N LYS A 311 -5.27 6.15 18.83
CA LYS A 311 -4.30 7.23 18.58
C LYS A 311 -3.27 6.88 17.50
N LEU A 312 -2.83 5.62 17.46
CA LEU A 312 -1.87 5.16 16.45
C LEU A 312 -2.53 5.12 15.08
N VAL A 313 -3.74 4.58 15.01
CA VAL A 313 -4.52 4.53 13.77
C VAL A 313 -4.81 5.93 13.23
N ALA A 314 -5.25 6.85 14.09
CA ALA A 314 -5.49 8.23 13.71
C ALA A 314 -4.20 8.90 13.19
N SER A 315 -3.06 8.66 13.83
CA SER A 315 -1.76 9.18 13.36
C SER A 315 -1.36 8.62 12.00
N MET A 316 -1.60 7.33 11.73
CA MET A 316 -1.34 6.71 10.43
C MET A 316 -2.23 7.28 9.34
N LEU A 317 -3.54 7.37 9.59
CA LEU A 317 -4.50 7.92 8.63
C LEU A 317 -4.23 9.39 8.32
N HIS A 318 -3.87 10.18 9.32
CA HIS A 318 -3.53 11.60 9.15
C HIS A 318 -2.29 11.82 8.28
N ARG A 319 -1.39 10.83 8.16
CA ARG A 319 -0.22 10.93 7.26
C ARG A 319 -0.55 10.64 5.81
N ILE A 320 -1.70 10.01 5.54
CA ILE A 320 -2.13 9.69 4.18
C ILE A 320 -2.94 10.84 3.57
N ILE A 321 -3.75 11.50 4.38
CA ILE A 321 -4.69 12.57 3.99
C ILE A 321 -3.98 13.92 3.92
#